data_AF-A0A3B9RBP5-F1
#
_entry.id   AF-A0A3B9RBP5-F1
#
_cell.length_a   1.000
_cell.length_b   1.000
_cell.length_c   1.000
_cell.angle_alpha   90.00
_cell.angle_beta   90.00
_cell.angle_gamma   90.00
#
_symmetry.space_group_name_H-M   'P 1'
#
loop_
_entity.id
_entity.type
_entity.pdbx_description
1 polymer ?
#
loop_
_entity_poly.entity_id
_entity_poly.type
_entity_poly.pdbx_seq_one_letter_code
_entity_poly.pdbx_strand_id
1 'polypeptide(L)'
;WLLCQLADDFTYYWFHRANHEIRILWAAHIVHHSSDNFNLGTAIRNGWFTLLYKPFFYVWMPIIGFPVEMVVVCLAIESFWQFQLHSQYVPKMGFIEKIFNTHTMHQVHHAQNVEYLDKNHGGFLNCFDKMFGTWKEYDEEIDVKFGVIHAPNSNNPIVILTHEFKDIWADVKKVKKFKHKLMYIFGPPGWSHDGSTMTVKQQQRLFKQQKEQNPEMAFDRPN
;
A
#
# COMPACT_ATOMS: atom_id res chain seq x y z
N TRP A 1 -4.91 -6.18 27.01
CA TRP A 1 -4.29 -6.80 25.81
C TRP A 1 -5.12 -6.59 24.56
N LEU A 2 -6.36 -7.09 24.49
CA LEU A 2 -7.21 -6.95 23.30
C LEU A 2 -7.43 -5.51 22.81
N LEU A 3 -7.69 -4.55 23.71
CA LEU A 3 -7.83 -3.13 23.33
C LEU A 3 -6.54 -2.54 22.74
N CYS A 4 -5.37 -2.94 23.24
CA CYS A 4 -4.08 -2.53 22.68
C CYS A 4 -3.88 -3.15 21.29
N GLN A 5 -4.26 -4.41 21.11
CA GLN A 5 -4.15 -5.09 19.81
C GLN A 5 -5.09 -4.47 18.76
N LEU A 6 -6.30 -4.07 19.17
CA LEU A 6 -7.23 -3.37 18.28
C LEU A 6 -6.74 -1.95 17.94
N ALA A 7 -6.13 -1.26 18.92
CA ALA A 7 -5.51 0.05 18.71
C ALA A 7 -4.27 -0.02 17.79
N ASP A 8 -3.47 -1.08 17.92
CA ASP A 8 -2.36 -1.41 17.03
C ASP A 8 -2.84 -1.61 15.60
N ASP A 9 -3.84 -2.48 15.39
CA ASP A 9 -4.41 -2.77 14.05
C ASP A 9 -5.08 -1.53 13.42
N PHE A 10 -5.76 -0.70 14.22
CA PHE A 10 -6.28 0.60 13.77
C PHE A 10 -5.16 1.57 13.36
N THR A 11 -4.07 1.63 14.14
CA THR A 11 -2.92 2.47 13.81
C THR A 11 -2.24 1.99 12.55
N TYR A 12 -2.08 0.68 12.41
CA TYR A 12 -1.50 0.07 11.23
C TYR A 12 -2.31 0.39 9.98
N TYR A 13 -3.64 0.28 10.02
CA TYR A 13 -4.50 0.64 8.89
C TYR A 13 -4.20 2.07 8.37
N TRP A 14 -4.13 3.05 9.27
CA TRP A 14 -3.87 4.44 8.88
C TRP A 14 -2.42 4.67 8.45
N PHE A 15 -1.46 4.04 9.12
CA PHE A 15 -0.06 4.05 8.71
C PHE A 15 0.08 3.49 7.30
N HIS A 16 -0.47 2.31 7.05
CA HIS A 16 -0.37 1.61 5.79
C HIS A 16 -1.08 2.37 4.67
N ARG A 17 -2.31 2.84 4.90
CA ARG A 17 -3.02 3.68 3.94
C ARG A 17 -2.28 4.98 3.63
N ALA A 18 -1.67 5.64 4.62
CA ALA A 18 -0.87 6.83 4.37
C ALA A 18 0.37 6.54 3.52
N ASN A 19 0.97 5.35 3.66
CA ASN A 19 2.05 4.90 2.78
C ASN A 19 1.62 4.73 1.32
N HIS A 20 0.35 4.44 1.05
CA HIS A 20 -0.17 4.34 -0.32
C HIS A 20 -0.71 5.69 -0.85
N GLU A 21 -1.27 6.54 0.01
CA GLU A 21 -1.90 7.80 -0.41
C GLU A 21 -1.00 9.04 -0.36
N ILE A 22 0.21 8.97 0.20
CA ILE A 22 1.15 10.11 0.32
C ILE A 22 2.48 9.76 -0.34
N ARG A 23 2.88 10.50 -1.38
CA ARG A 23 4.01 10.12 -2.26
C ARG A 23 5.34 9.94 -1.54
N ILE A 24 5.70 10.79 -0.58
CA ILE A 24 6.95 10.61 0.18
C ILE A 24 6.92 9.38 1.10
N LEU A 25 5.75 8.98 1.59
CA LEU A 25 5.61 7.75 2.39
C LEU A 25 5.59 6.52 1.47
N TRP A 26 4.96 6.63 0.30
CA TRP A 26 5.05 5.63 -0.76
C TRP A 26 6.50 5.38 -1.16
N ALA A 27 7.32 6.42 -1.30
CA ALA A 27 8.75 6.28 -1.59
C ALA A 27 9.50 5.41 -0.55
N ALA A 28 9.08 5.44 0.71
CA ALA A 28 9.63 4.59 1.76
C ALA A 28 9.08 3.16 1.73
N HIS A 29 7.87 2.96 1.20
CA HIS A 29 7.14 1.70 1.24
C HIS A 29 7.23 0.89 -0.07
N ILE A 30 7.40 1.54 -1.23
CA ILE A 30 7.37 0.96 -2.58
C ILE A 30 8.28 -0.26 -2.74
N VAL A 31 9.41 -0.31 -2.02
CA VAL A 31 10.38 -1.42 -2.02
C VAL A 31 9.70 -2.76 -1.67
N HIS A 32 8.69 -2.71 -0.80
CA HIS A 32 7.86 -3.84 -0.41
C HIS A 32 6.99 -4.36 -1.55
N HIS A 33 6.42 -3.44 -2.33
CA HIS A 33 5.58 -3.76 -3.48
C HIS A 33 6.37 -4.03 -4.75
N SER A 34 7.66 -3.68 -4.81
CA SER A 34 8.46 -3.70 -6.04
C SER A 34 8.83 -5.09 -6.56
N SER A 35 8.42 -6.16 -5.88
CA SER A 35 8.75 -7.54 -6.29
C SER A 35 7.67 -8.07 -7.22
N ASP A 36 8.07 -8.50 -8.41
CA ASP A 36 7.17 -9.20 -9.34
C ASP A 36 6.89 -10.64 -8.88
N ASN A 37 7.67 -11.16 -7.92
CA ASN A 37 7.47 -12.45 -7.28
C ASN A 37 6.85 -12.25 -5.89
N PHE A 38 5.57 -12.61 -5.72
CA PHE A 38 4.87 -12.50 -4.44
C PHE A 38 5.01 -13.79 -3.60
N ASN A 39 5.82 -13.71 -2.55
CA ASN A 39 6.11 -14.83 -1.64
C ASN A 39 6.56 -14.32 -0.26
N LEU A 40 6.83 -15.23 0.68
CA LEU A 40 7.25 -14.87 2.05
C LEU A 40 8.52 -13.98 2.12
N GLY A 41 9.39 -14.04 1.12
CA GLY A 41 10.54 -13.12 0.99
C GLY A 41 10.12 -11.66 0.76
N THR A 42 8.94 -11.43 0.17
CA THR A 42 8.35 -10.10 0.00
C THR A 42 8.01 -9.48 1.36
N ALA A 43 7.56 -10.28 2.32
CA ALA A 43 7.20 -9.83 3.66
C ALA A 43 8.36 -9.14 4.40
N ILE A 44 9.59 -9.65 4.19
CA ILE A 44 10.80 -9.12 4.84
C ILE A 44 11.48 -8.01 4.02
N ARG A 45 11.12 -7.84 2.75
CA ARG A 45 11.66 -6.82 1.86
C ARG A 45 11.00 -5.48 2.17
N ASN A 46 11.50 -4.76 3.16
CA ASN A 46 10.98 -3.45 3.55
C ASN A 46 11.99 -2.33 3.31
N GLY A 47 11.49 -1.15 2.95
CA GLY A 47 12.30 0.06 2.98
C GLY A 47 12.56 0.50 4.42
N TRP A 48 13.83 0.70 4.77
CA TRP A 48 14.24 1.16 6.10
C TRP A 48 13.80 2.59 6.46
N PHE A 49 13.41 3.42 5.49
CA PHE A 49 12.91 4.78 5.75
C PHE A 49 11.61 4.79 6.56
N THR A 50 10.81 3.73 6.48
CA THR A 50 9.60 3.54 7.30
C THR A 50 9.91 3.60 8.80
N LEU A 51 11.08 3.13 9.23
CA LEU A 51 11.52 3.15 10.63
C LEU A 51 11.67 4.57 11.19
N LEU A 52 11.90 5.57 10.34
CA LEU A 52 12.11 6.95 10.76
C LEU A 52 10.81 7.64 11.17
N TYR A 53 9.66 7.23 10.64
CA TYR A 53 8.39 7.89 10.91
C TYR A 53 7.28 6.99 11.45
N LYS A 54 7.39 5.66 11.32
CA LYS A 54 6.42 4.73 11.92
C LYS A 54 6.18 5.02 13.40
N PRO A 55 7.18 5.29 14.26
CA PRO A 55 6.93 5.62 15.67
C PRO A 55 5.98 6.80 15.90
N PHE A 56 5.95 7.81 15.01
CA PHE A 56 5.04 8.95 15.13
C PHE A 56 3.58 8.57 14.90
N PHE A 57 3.30 7.51 14.13
CA PHE A 57 1.95 6.96 14.01
C PHE A 57 1.49 6.25 15.27
N TYR A 58 2.40 5.68 16.07
CA TYR A 58 2.06 4.86 17.24
C TYR A 58 2.18 5.61 18.57
N VAL A 59 2.76 6.81 18.59
CA VAL A 59 3.00 7.60 19.82
C VAL A 59 1.73 7.89 20.62
N TRP A 60 0.56 7.93 19.97
CA TRP A 60 -0.70 8.18 20.65
C TRP A 60 -1.08 7.05 21.61
N MET A 61 -0.66 5.80 21.35
CA MET A 61 -1.02 4.65 22.18
C MET A 61 -0.42 4.76 23.60
N PRO A 62 0.89 5.04 23.78
CA PRO A 62 1.43 5.34 25.10
C PRO A 62 0.86 6.60 25.74
N ILE A 63 0.57 7.65 24.96
CA ILE A 63 -0.01 8.90 25.48
C ILE A 63 -1.36 8.63 26.16
N ILE A 64 -2.17 7.72 25.64
CA ILE A 64 -3.47 7.35 26.24
C ILE A 64 -3.38 6.24 27.28
N GLY A 65 -2.16 5.78 27.63
CA GLY A 65 -1.93 4.88 28.77
C GLY A 65 -1.59 3.43 28.44
N PHE A 66 -1.35 3.06 27.18
CA PHE A 66 -0.81 1.72 26.86
C PHE A 66 0.70 1.65 27.19
N PRO A 67 1.16 0.70 28.02
CA PRO A 67 2.60 0.54 28.27
C PRO A 67 3.36 0.25 26.98
N VAL A 68 4.58 0.80 26.82
CA VAL A 68 5.35 0.68 25.57
C VAL A 68 5.66 -0.78 25.24
N GLU A 69 6.02 -1.58 26.23
CA GLU A 69 6.27 -3.02 26.08
C GLU A 69 5.03 -3.77 25.56
N MET A 70 3.82 -3.32 25.94
CA MET A 70 2.57 -3.88 25.48
C MET A 70 2.34 -3.57 23.99
N VAL A 71 2.61 -2.32 23.59
CA VAL A 71 2.53 -1.89 22.18
C VAL A 71 3.54 -2.67 21.32
N VAL A 72 4.77 -2.84 21.80
CA VAL A 72 5.81 -3.61 21.10
C VAL A 72 5.41 -5.07 20.92
N VAL A 73 4.79 -5.70 21.93
CA VAL A 73 4.26 -7.07 21.80
C VAL A 73 3.13 -7.14 20.77
N CYS A 74 2.18 -6.18 20.78
CA CYS A 74 1.12 -6.14 19.78
C CYS A 74 1.66 -5.98 18.35
N LEU A 75 2.60 -5.06 18.14
CA LEU A 75 3.32 -4.87 16.87
C LEU A 75 4.03 -6.15 16.40
N ALA A 76 4.59 -6.92 17.32
CA ALA A 76 5.24 -8.19 16.99
C ALA A 76 4.22 -9.24 16.53
N ILE A 77 3.10 -9.39 17.25
CA ILE A 77 1.99 -10.29 16.85
C ILE A 77 1.49 -9.89 15.46
N GLU A 78 1.37 -8.58 15.19
CA GLU A 78 0.96 -8.03 13.89
C GLU A 78 1.92 -8.39 12.78
N SER A 79 3.20 -8.19 13.04
CA SER A 79 4.26 -8.50 12.09
C SER A 79 4.25 -9.99 11.72
N PHE A 80 4.02 -10.88 12.70
CA PHE A 80 3.91 -12.32 12.44
C PHE A 80 2.66 -12.68 11.63
N TRP A 81 1.51 -12.04 11.92
CA TRP A 81 0.31 -12.25 11.12
C TRP A 81 0.51 -11.79 9.68
N GLN A 82 1.10 -10.61 9.46
CA GLN A 82 1.33 -10.07 8.13
C GLN A 82 2.35 -10.88 7.33
N PHE A 83 3.36 -11.46 8.00
CA PHE A 83 4.35 -12.29 7.33
C PHE A 83 3.69 -13.42 6.52
N GLN A 84 2.77 -14.19 7.13
CA GLN A 84 2.15 -15.33 6.45
C GLN A 84 1.17 -14.93 5.32
N LEU A 85 0.70 -13.68 5.28
CA LEU A 85 -0.20 -13.20 4.22
C LEU A 85 0.47 -13.21 2.84
N HIS A 86 1.81 -13.24 2.78
CA HIS A 86 2.58 -13.21 1.54
C HIS A 86 2.71 -14.60 0.91
N SER A 87 1.58 -15.21 0.57
CA SER A 87 1.52 -16.53 -0.05
C SER A 87 0.42 -16.61 -1.10
N GLN A 88 0.74 -17.19 -2.25
CA GLN A 88 -0.23 -17.53 -3.29
C GLN A 88 -0.75 -18.96 -3.15
N TYR A 89 -0.15 -19.77 -2.28
CA TYR A 89 -0.39 -21.22 -2.22
C TYR A 89 -1.44 -21.62 -1.20
N VAL A 90 -1.87 -20.68 -0.36
CA VAL A 90 -2.95 -20.93 0.58
C VAL A 90 -4.27 -20.73 -0.18
N PRO A 91 -5.24 -21.66 -0.07
CA PRO A 91 -6.55 -21.48 -0.67
C PRO A 91 -7.40 -20.49 0.14
N LYS A 92 -8.45 -19.96 -0.48
CA LYS A 92 -9.45 -19.11 0.20
C LYS A 92 -9.89 -19.73 1.53
N MET A 93 -9.88 -18.92 2.59
CA MET A 93 -10.17 -19.40 3.95
C MET A 93 -11.65 -19.29 4.34
N GLY A 94 -12.54 -18.99 3.40
CA GLY A 94 -13.99 -18.97 3.60
C GLY A 94 -14.42 -17.99 4.69
N PHE A 95 -14.98 -18.50 5.80
CA PHE A 95 -15.50 -17.64 6.87
C PHE A 95 -14.44 -16.72 7.50
N ILE A 96 -13.18 -17.16 7.57
CA ILE A 96 -12.08 -16.37 8.16
C ILE A 96 -11.90 -15.05 7.40
N GLU A 97 -12.06 -15.06 6.08
CA GLU A 97 -11.95 -13.89 5.20
C GLU A 97 -13.06 -12.85 5.45
N LYS A 98 -14.11 -13.20 6.20
CA LYS A 98 -15.14 -12.22 6.57
C LYS A 98 -14.67 -11.28 7.69
N ILE A 99 -13.66 -11.68 8.47
CA ILE A 99 -13.24 -10.97 9.69
C ILE A 99 -11.78 -10.52 9.57
N PHE A 100 -10.91 -11.45 9.18
CA PHE A 100 -9.47 -11.23 9.15
C PHE A 100 -9.00 -10.84 7.76
N ASN A 101 -7.93 -10.05 7.72
CA ASN A 101 -7.11 -9.87 6.54
C ASN A 101 -6.38 -11.20 6.25
N THR A 102 -6.49 -11.69 5.02
CA THR A 102 -5.98 -13.00 4.59
C THR A 102 -5.05 -12.87 3.38
N HIS A 103 -4.36 -13.95 3.06
CA HIS A 103 -3.43 -14.02 1.93
C HIS A 103 -4.06 -13.59 0.58
N THR A 104 -5.34 -13.90 0.33
CA THR A 104 -6.08 -13.45 -0.87
C THR A 104 -6.27 -11.93 -0.88
N MET A 105 -6.64 -11.33 0.26
CA MET A 105 -6.77 -9.87 0.38
C MET A 105 -5.42 -9.16 0.25
N HIS A 106 -4.36 -9.78 0.75
CA HIS A 106 -3.00 -9.24 0.64
C HIS A 106 -2.44 -9.38 -0.79
N GLN A 107 -2.84 -10.41 -1.54
CA GLN A 107 -2.58 -10.48 -2.98
C GLN A 107 -3.25 -9.33 -3.74
N VAL A 108 -4.52 -9.03 -3.45
CA VAL A 108 -5.20 -7.84 -3.99
C VAL A 108 -4.41 -6.58 -3.63
N HIS A 109 -3.99 -6.44 -2.39
CA HIS A 109 -3.23 -5.29 -1.93
C HIS A 109 -1.90 -5.10 -2.69
N HIS A 110 -1.17 -6.18 -2.94
CA HIS A 110 0.10 -6.14 -3.67
C HIS A 110 -0.03 -6.08 -5.19
N ALA A 111 -1.25 -6.16 -5.72
CA ALA A 111 -1.48 -6.16 -7.15
C ALA A 111 -1.26 -4.78 -7.76
N GLN A 112 -0.68 -4.75 -8.96
CA GLN A 112 -0.60 -3.54 -9.78
C GLN A 112 -1.79 -3.37 -10.73
N ASN A 113 -2.76 -4.29 -10.73
CA ASN A 113 -4.02 -4.20 -11.48
C ASN A 113 -4.81 -2.96 -11.03
N VAL A 114 -5.38 -2.19 -11.98
CA VAL A 114 -6.04 -0.90 -11.69
C VAL A 114 -7.22 -1.08 -10.72
N GLU A 115 -7.93 -2.21 -10.82
CA GLU A 115 -9.07 -2.60 -9.97
C GLU A 115 -8.70 -2.82 -8.50
N TYR A 116 -7.42 -3.10 -8.24
CA TYR A 116 -6.89 -3.51 -6.95
C TYR A 116 -5.98 -2.48 -6.29
N LEU A 117 -5.53 -1.46 -7.04
CA LEU A 117 -4.75 -0.35 -6.48
C LEU A 117 -5.47 0.34 -5.30
N ASP A 118 -4.69 0.70 -4.27
CA ASP A 118 -5.14 1.33 -3.02
C ASP A 118 -6.29 0.55 -2.32
N LYS A 119 -6.19 -0.78 -2.26
CA LYS A 119 -7.16 -1.66 -1.57
C LYS A 119 -6.51 -2.47 -0.47
N ASN A 120 -7.32 -2.86 0.53
CA ASN A 120 -6.99 -3.78 1.61
C ASN A 120 -5.72 -3.42 2.41
N HIS A 121 -5.78 -2.33 3.18
CA HIS A 121 -4.66 -1.83 3.99
C HIS A 121 -4.61 -2.39 5.42
N GLY A 122 -5.60 -3.17 5.85
CA GLY A 122 -5.70 -3.69 7.21
C GLY A 122 -4.54 -4.59 7.61
N GLY A 123 -4.20 -4.63 8.90
CA GLY A 123 -3.16 -5.50 9.43
C GLY A 123 -3.68 -6.91 9.63
N PHE A 124 -4.46 -7.08 10.70
CA PHE A 124 -5.13 -8.33 11.06
C PHE A 124 -6.59 -8.37 10.66
N LEU A 125 -7.33 -7.28 10.87
CA LEU A 125 -8.76 -7.23 10.61
C LEU A 125 -9.03 -6.48 9.31
N ASN A 126 -10.03 -6.93 8.57
CA ASN A 126 -10.51 -6.21 7.39
C ASN A 126 -11.65 -5.22 7.70
N CYS A 127 -12.00 -5.06 8.98
CA CYS A 127 -13.10 -4.18 9.38
C CYS A 127 -12.81 -2.70 9.09
N PHE A 128 -11.56 -2.26 9.23
CA PHE A 128 -11.15 -0.89 8.91
C PHE A 128 -11.21 -0.63 7.40
N ASP A 129 -10.81 -1.59 6.57
CA ASP A 129 -10.99 -1.49 5.12
C ASP A 129 -12.46 -1.36 4.72
N LYS A 130 -13.34 -2.12 5.35
CA LYS A 130 -14.79 -2.05 5.09
C LYS A 130 -15.37 -0.73 5.57
N MET A 131 -14.99 -0.28 6.76
CA MET A 131 -15.48 0.97 7.36
C MET A 131 -15.04 2.20 6.55
N PHE A 132 -13.82 2.20 6.02
CA PHE A 132 -13.24 3.34 5.33
C PHE A 132 -13.20 3.20 3.80
N GLY A 133 -13.87 2.18 3.25
CA GLY A 133 -14.11 2.03 1.81
C GLY A 133 -12.91 1.58 0.97
N THR A 134 -11.91 0.95 1.57
CA THR A 134 -10.75 0.39 0.88
C THR A 134 -10.82 -1.13 0.69
N TRP A 135 -11.87 -1.78 1.19
CA TRP A 135 -12.04 -3.22 1.02
C TRP A 135 -12.31 -3.62 -0.44
N LYS A 136 -11.66 -4.70 -0.90
CA LYS A 136 -11.88 -5.33 -2.19
C LYS A 136 -11.65 -6.83 -2.10
N GLU A 137 -12.61 -7.60 -2.58
CA GLU A 137 -12.50 -9.06 -2.65
C GLU A 137 -11.53 -9.50 -3.75
N TYR A 138 -10.88 -10.63 -3.51
CA TYR A 138 -10.08 -11.34 -4.51
C TYR A 138 -11.00 -12.02 -5.53
N ASP A 139 -10.93 -11.55 -6.77
CA ASP A 139 -11.60 -12.12 -7.92
C ASP A 139 -10.69 -13.16 -8.59
N GLU A 140 -11.20 -14.40 -8.70
CA GLU A 140 -10.47 -15.51 -9.31
C GLU A 140 -10.38 -15.41 -10.84
N GLU A 141 -11.21 -14.56 -11.46
CA GLU A 141 -11.19 -14.32 -12.90
C GLU A 141 -10.10 -13.30 -13.30
N ILE A 142 -9.56 -12.55 -12.34
CA ILE A 142 -8.51 -11.55 -12.58
C ILE A 142 -7.14 -12.20 -12.39
N ASP A 143 -6.35 -12.24 -13.47
CA ASP A 143 -4.92 -12.55 -13.38
C ASP A 143 -4.18 -11.44 -12.60
N VAL A 144 -3.75 -11.78 -11.39
CA VAL A 144 -3.11 -10.84 -10.47
C VAL A 144 -1.67 -10.62 -10.89
N LYS A 145 -1.35 -9.37 -11.24
CA LYS A 145 0.00 -8.94 -11.59
C LYS A 145 0.62 -8.26 -10.38
N PHE A 146 1.78 -8.72 -9.93
CA PHE A 146 2.55 -8.11 -8.83
C PHE A 146 3.64 -7.19 -9.36
N GLY A 147 4.29 -6.47 -8.45
CA GLY A 147 5.31 -5.47 -8.77
C GLY A 147 4.76 -4.06 -8.74
N VAL A 148 5.56 -3.12 -9.23
CA VAL A 148 5.19 -1.70 -9.33
C VAL A 148 5.21 -1.24 -10.78
N ILE A 149 4.34 -0.29 -11.11
CA ILE A 149 4.14 0.21 -12.47
C ILE A 149 5.45 0.74 -13.08
N HIS A 150 6.26 1.40 -12.25
CA HIS A 150 7.53 2.00 -12.65
C HIS A 150 8.65 1.49 -11.75
N ALA A 151 9.09 0.25 -11.98
CA ALA A 151 10.23 -0.30 -11.27
C ALA A 151 11.56 0.25 -11.81
N PRO A 152 12.57 0.49 -10.96
CA PRO A 152 13.91 0.80 -11.44
C PRO A 152 14.51 -0.43 -12.11
N ASN A 153 15.10 -0.25 -13.29
CA ASN A 153 15.85 -1.32 -13.98
C ASN A 153 17.23 -1.53 -13.33
N SER A 154 17.26 -2.03 -12.09
CA SER A 154 18.48 -2.25 -11.32
C SER A 154 18.30 -3.25 -10.19
N ASN A 155 19.31 -4.09 -9.96
CA ASN A 155 19.41 -4.95 -8.78
C ASN A 155 20.20 -4.30 -7.62
N ASN A 156 20.63 -3.05 -7.77
CA ASN A 156 21.38 -2.35 -6.73
C ASN A 156 20.42 -1.94 -5.59
N PRO A 157 20.63 -2.41 -4.34
CA PRO A 157 19.74 -2.11 -3.22
C PRO A 157 19.60 -0.60 -2.96
N ILE A 158 20.66 0.17 -3.15
CA ILE A 158 20.64 1.63 -2.96
C ILE A 158 19.72 2.27 -4.00
N VAL A 159 19.80 1.85 -5.27
CA VAL A 159 18.93 2.35 -6.34
C VAL A 159 17.47 2.01 -6.03
N ILE A 160 17.20 0.75 -5.69
CA ILE A 160 15.85 0.28 -5.32
C ILE A 160 15.30 1.10 -4.14
N LEU A 161 16.10 1.35 -3.11
CA LEU A 161 15.69 2.11 -1.93
C LEU A 161 15.47 3.61 -2.18
N THR A 162 16.12 4.20 -3.19
CA THR A 162 16.19 5.67 -3.34
C THR A 162 15.57 6.23 -4.62
N HIS A 163 15.19 5.40 -5.59
CA HIS A 163 14.70 5.86 -6.89
C HIS A 163 13.47 6.78 -6.78
N GLU A 164 12.42 6.39 -6.04
CA GLU A 164 11.21 7.22 -5.91
C GLU A 164 11.51 8.57 -5.22
N PHE A 165 12.43 8.61 -4.25
CA PHE A 165 12.87 9.89 -3.65
C PHE A 165 13.60 10.79 -4.66
N LYS A 166 14.42 10.19 -5.54
CA LYS A 166 15.07 10.90 -6.64
C LYS A 166 14.03 11.43 -7.64
N ASP A 167 12.99 10.67 -7.92
CA ASP A 167 11.92 11.06 -8.84
C ASP A 167 11.07 12.21 -8.27
N ILE A 168 10.70 12.15 -6.99
CA ILE A 168 10.08 13.28 -6.27
C ILE A 168 10.95 14.54 -6.39
N TRP A 169 12.25 14.42 -6.16
CA TRP A 169 13.19 15.55 -6.25
C TRP A 169 13.27 16.13 -7.67
N ALA A 170 13.29 15.27 -8.69
CA ALA A 170 13.28 15.69 -10.09
C ALA A 170 12.00 16.45 -10.43
N ASP A 171 10.82 15.98 -9.98
CA ASP A 171 9.55 16.64 -10.23
C ASP A 171 9.42 17.99 -9.52
N VAL A 172 9.87 18.06 -8.25
CA VAL A 172 9.92 19.31 -7.49
C VAL A 172 10.77 20.38 -8.18
N LYS A 173 11.87 19.98 -8.85
CA LYS A 173 12.73 20.89 -9.61
C LYS A 173 12.10 21.41 -10.90
N LYS A 174 11.22 20.65 -11.55
CA LYS A 174 10.55 21.05 -12.80
C LYS A 174 9.56 22.19 -12.60
N VAL A 175 8.99 22.35 -11.39
CA VAL A 175 7.92 23.31 -11.13
C VAL A 175 8.37 24.55 -10.35
N LYS A 176 7.86 25.72 -10.75
CA LYS A 176 8.10 26.99 -10.05
C LYS A 176 7.14 27.23 -8.89
N LYS A 177 5.87 26.83 -9.03
CA LYS A 177 4.82 27.10 -8.04
C LYS A 177 5.04 26.29 -6.77
N PHE A 178 5.12 26.96 -5.61
CA PHE A 178 5.34 26.31 -4.31
C PHE A 178 4.28 25.24 -3.97
N LYS A 179 3.00 25.52 -4.27
CA LYS A 179 1.91 24.55 -4.10
C LYS A 179 2.17 23.23 -4.87
N HIS A 180 2.70 23.31 -6.09
CA HIS A 180 2.99 22.11 -6.88
C HIS A 180 4.15 21.31 -6.28
N LYS A 181 5.16 22.00 -5.73
CA LYS A 181 6.25 21.34 -5.00
C LYS A 181 5.72 20.54 -3.82
N LEU A 182 4.84 21.14 -3.01
CA LEU A 182 4.22 20.42 -1.89
C LEU A 182 3.38 19.22 -2.37
N MET A 183 2.62 19.36 -3.45
CA MET A 183 1.83 18.25 -4.01
C MET A 183 2.71 17.11 -4.55
N TYR A 184 3.88 17.40 -5.12
CA TYR A 184 4.81 16.36 -5.54
C TYR A 184 5.46 15.61 -4.37
N ILE A 185 5.48 16.19 -3.16
CA ILE A 185 6.04 15.53 -1.97
C ILE A 185 4.94 14.82 -1.18
N PHE A 186 3.84 15.52 -0.91
CA PHE A 186 2.80 15.10 0.05
C PHE A 186 1.45 14.77 -0.61
N GLY A 187 1.31 15.01 -1.91
CA GLY A 187 0.13 14.57 -2.65
C GLY A 187 0.14 13.07 -2.93
N PRO A 188 -0.94 12.55 -3.52
CA PRO A 188 -1.03 11.14 -3.89
C PRO A 188 0.00 10.77 -4.96
N PRO A 189 0.55 9.52 -4.92
CA PRO A 189 1.36 8.99 -6.00
C PRO A 189 0.66 9.15 -7.36
N GLY A 190 1.44 9.48 -8.38
CA GLY A 190 0.94 9.75 -9.73
C GLY A 190 0.28 11.12 -9.91
N TRP A 191 0.19 11.98 -8.89
CA TRP A 191 -0.26 13.37 -9.10
C TRP A 191 0.75 14.14 -9.97
N SER A 192 0.23 14.84 -10.98
CA SER A 192 0.99 15.77 -11.82
C SER A 192 0.22 17.08 -11.99
N HIS A 193 0.96 18.18 -12.15
CA HIS A 193 0.37 19.50 -12.31
C HIS A 193 -0.16 19.79 -13.72
N ASP A 194 0.26 18.99 -14.70
CA ASP A 194 -0.01 19.13 -16.14
C ASP A 194 -0.78 17.94 -16.72
N GLY A 195 -1.09 16.93 -15.91
CA GLY A 195 -1.78 15.71 -16.35
C GLY A 195 -0.88 14.68 -17.03
N SER A 196 0.45 14.85 -16.98
CA SER A 196 1.41 13.87 -17.52
C SER A 196 1.38 12.50 -16.84
N THR A 197 0.89 12.44 -15.60
CA THR A 197 0.68 11.20 -14.85
C THR A 197 -0.67 11.23 -14.13
N MET A 198 -1.19 10.04 -13.80
CA MET A 198 -2.48 9.88 -13.13
C MET A 198 -2.35 9.23 -11.76
N THR A 199 -3.05 9.80 -10.78
CA THR A 199 -3.28 9.16 -9.48
C THR A 199 -4.10 7.88 -9.62
N VAL A 200 -4.01 6.99 -8.64
CA VAL A 200 -4.82 5.75 -8.59
C VAL A 200 -6.30 6.03 -8.80
N LYS A 201 -6.86 7.04 -8.12
CA LYS A 201 -8.28 7.42 -8.25
C LYS A 201 -8.64 7.88 -9.66
N GLN A 202 -7.74 8.58 -10.35
CA GLN A 202 -7.92 8.97 -11.75
C GLN A 202 -7.86 7.75 -12.67
N GLN A 203 -6.90 6.85 -12.48
CA GLN A 203 -6.78 5.61 -13.24
C GLN A 203 -8.05 4.75 -13.08
N GLN A 204 -8.53 4.54 -11.85
CA GLN A 204 -9.74 3.76 -11.57
C GLN A 204 -11.01 4.38 -12.17
N ARG A 205 -11.13 5.72 -12.13
CA ARG A 205 -12.25 6.42 -12.78
C ARG A 205 -12.23 6.22 -14.28
N LEU A 206 -11.07 6.37 -14.92
CA LEU A 206 -10.92 6.20 -16.36
C LEU A 206 -11.18 4.76 -16.78
N PHE A 207 -10.63 3.79 -16.05
CA PHE A 207 -10.87 2.37 -16.24
C PHE A 207 -12.37 2.02 -16.17
N LYS A 208 -13.09 2.54 -15.17
CA LYS A 208 -14.54 2.34 -15.05
C LYS A 208 -15.29 2.88 -16.28
N GLN A 209 -14.93 4.09 -16.74
CA GLN A 209 -15.55 4.70 -17.92
C GLN A 209 -15.28 3.89 -19.19
N GLN A 210 -14.05 3.39 -19.37
CA GLN A 210 -13.67 2.55 -20.50
C GLN A 210 -14.43 1.23 -20.48
N LYS A 211 -14.54 0.58 -19.31
CA LYS A 211 -15.30 -0.67 -19.15
C LYS A 211 -16.79 -0.52 -19.44
N GLU A 212 -17.38 0.64 -19.10
CA GLU A 212 -18.78 0.97 -19.43
C GLU A 212 -18.98 1.20 -20.95
N GLN A 213 -17.98 1.74 -21.64
CA GLN A 213 -18.08 2.07 -23.08
C GLN A 213 -17.70 0.92 -24.00
N ASN A 214 -16.65 0.15 -23.66
CA ASN A 214 -16.10 -0.95 -24.44
C ASN A 214 -15.66 -2.09 -23.51
N PRO A 215 -16.59 -2.96 -23.06
CA PRO A 215 -16.28 -4.03 -22.12
C PRO A 215 -15.15 -4.97 -22.58
N GLU A 216 -14.98 -5.16 -23.89
CA GLU A 216 -13.95 -6.04 -24.46
C GLU A 216 -12.54 -5.42 -24.53
N MET A 217 -12.41 -4.09 -24.42
CA MET A 217 -11.11 -3.39 -24.44
C MET A 217 -10.62 -2.97 -23.04
N ALA A 218 -11.32 -3.37 -21.98
CA ALA A 218 -11.02 -2.93 -20.61
C ALA A 218 -9.67 -3.43 -20.06
N PHE A 219 -8.94 -4.28 -20.77
CA PHE A 219 -7.68 -4.84 -20.31
C PHE A 219 -6.46 -3.93 -20.49
N ASP A 220 -6.59 -2.78 -21.15
CA ASP A 220 -5.44 -1.92 -21.41
C ASP A 220 -5.37 -0.71 -20.46
N ARG A 221 -4.31 -0.66 -19.65
CA ARG A 221 -4.03 0.48 -18.78
C ARG A 221 -3.62 1.65 -19.69
N PRO A 222 -4.21 2.85 -19.55
CA PRO A 222 -3.67 4.02 -20.22
C PRO A 222 -2.31 4.33 -19.58
N ASN A 223 -1.23 4.00 -20.31
CA ASN A 223 0.14 4.37 -19.96
C ASN A 223 0.30 5.89 -19.85
#